data_AF-R6HPD2-F1
#
_entry.id   AF-R6HPD2-F1
#
_cell.length_a   1.000
_cell.length_b   1.000
_cell.length_c   1.000
_cell.angle_alpha   90.00
_cell.angle_beta   90.00
_cell.angle_gamma   90.00
#
_symmetry.space_group_name_H-M   'P 1'
#
loop_
_entity.id
_entity.type
_entity.pdbx_description
1 polymer ?
#
loop_
_entity_poly.entity_id
_entity_poly.type
_entity_poly.pdbx_seq_one_letter_code
_entity_poly.pdbx_strand_id
1 'polypeptide(L)'
;MAEDFLGYGGRLDEEFVHAENKSIKTEPFEKFEVRAAFEKPELLDGLVRLKTAMGEADFEKYINPLENINISGSSLLILAGAEKLRTALVSRWLPVIKAAFNVVNVRVVGGGRGGVDAY
;
A
#
# COMPACT_ATOMS: atom_id res chain seq x y z
N MET A 1 24.28 -4.00 49.48
CA MET A 1 23.20 -3.21 50.11
C MET A 1 22.14 -3.07 49.06
N ALA A 2 20.94 -3.56 49.35
CA ALA A 2 19.81 -3.54 48.45
C ALA A 2 19.32 -2.10 48.33
N GLU A 3 19.19 -1.58 47.11
CA GLU A 3 18.44 -0.35 46.89
C GLU A 3 16.98 -0.75 46.67
N ASP A 4 16.17 -0.33 47.64
CA ASP A 4 14.79 -0.72 47.82
C ASP A 4 13.92 -0.22 46.67
N PHE A 5 13.29 -1.20 46.01
CA PHE A 5 12.20 -0.99 45.07
C PHE A 5 10.98 -0.48 45.83
N LEU A 6 10.77 0.85 45.88
CA LEU A 6 9.53 1.45 46.36
C LEU A 6 8.49 1.46 45.23
N GLY A 7 7.87 0.30 45.02
CA GLY A 7 6.68 0.19 44.18
C GLY A 7 5.49 0.90 44.82
N TYR A 8 5.22 2.13 44.43
CA TYR A 8 3.94 2.78 44.71
C TYR A 8 2.91 2.33 43.66
N GLY A 9 1.88 1.58 44.10
CA GLY A 9 0.60 1.57 43.40
C GLY A 9 0.22 0.35 42.55
N GLY A 10 0.91 -0.79 42.63
CA GLY A 10 0.36 -2.08 42.17
C GLY A 10 -0.09 -2.16 40.70
N ARG A 11 0.45 -1.31 39.84
CA ARG A 11 0.30 -1.39 38.38
C ARG A 11 1.68 -1.48 37.78
N LEU A 12 2.00 -2.62 37.18
CA LEU A 12 3.14 -2.79 36.29
C LEU A 12 2.79 -2.18 34.93
N ASP A 13 2.40 -0.91 34.92
CA ASP A 13 2.23 -0.16 33.68
C ASP A 13 3.64 0.33 33.30
N GLU A 14 4.38 -0.52 32.58
CA GLU A 14 5.65 -0.11 31.96
C GLU A 14 5.33 0.98 30.92
N GLU A 15 5.68 2.24 31.24
CA GLU A 15 5.68 3.30 30.25
C GLU A 15 6.88 3.08 29.31
N PHE A 16 6.61 2.62 28.08
CA PHE A 16 7.62 2.48 27.05
C PHE A 16 8.16 3.86 26.65
N VAL A 17 9.29 4.26 27.25
CA VAL A 17 10.03 5.47 26.83
C VAL A 17 10.80 5.14 25.56
N HIS A 18 10.19 5.36 24.39
CA HIS A 18 10.90 5.27 23.12
C HIS A 18 11.70 6.57 22.88
N ALA A 19 12.90 6.46 22.30
CA ALA A 19 13.59 7.65 21.80
C ALA A 19 12.78 8.27 20.65
N GLU A 20 12.36 9.52 20.80
CA GLU A 20 11.62 10.24 19.76
C GLU A 20 12.50 10.41 18.51
N ASN A 21 12.24 9.59 17.48
CA ASN A 21 12.96 9.67 16.23
C ASN A 21 12.31 10.73 15.32
N LYS A 22 12.92 11.92 15.29
CA LYS A 22 12.45 13.09 14.51
C LYS A 22 12.39 12.86 12.99
N SER A 23 12.96 11.77 12.48
CA SER A 23 12.91 11.40 11.06
C SER A 23 11.67 10.58 10.70
N ILE A 24 10.95 10.02 11.68
CA ILE A 24 9.74 9.23 11.43
C ILE A 24 8.55 10.19 11.43
N LYS A 25 7.73 10.11 10.39
CA LYS A 25 6.48 10.87 10.26
C LYS A 25 5.33 9.90 10.07
N THR A 26 4.24 10.13 10.79
CA THR A 26 2.98 9.45 10.57
C THR A 26 2.15 10.32 9.64
N GLU A 27 1.90 9.84 8.43
CA GLU A 27 1.05 10.54 7.46
C GLU A 27 -0.30 9.82 7.34
N PRO A 28 -1.40 10.57 7.20
CA PRO A 28 -2.70 9.97 6.96
C PRO A 28 -2.71 9.23 5.62
N PHE A 29 -3.42 8.11 5.56
CA PHE A 29 -3.57 7.37 4.32
C PHE A 29 -4.32 8.22 3.28
N GLU A 30 -3.72 8.40 2.11
CA GLU A 30 -4.33 9.07 0.97
C GLU A 30 -4.52 8.11 -0.20
N LYS A 31 -5.66 8.24 -0.88
CA LYS A 31 -6.03 7.42 -2.03
C LYS A 31 -4.94 7.48 -3.10
N PHE A 32 -4.60 6.33 -3.67
CA PHE A 32 -3.56 6.26 -4.69
C PHE A 32 -3.82 7.19 -5.88
N GLU A 33 -5.06 7.32 -6.37
CA GLU A 33 -5.40 8.22 -7.48
C GLU A 33 -5.01 9.68 -7.21
N VAL A 34 -5.19 10.14 -5.97
CA VAL A 34 -4.84 11.52 -5.57
C VAL A 34 -3.33 11.69 -5.50
N ARG A 35 -2.62 10.76 -4.84
CA ARG A 35 -1.14 10.77 -4.78
C ARG A 35 -0.52 10.71 -6.17
N ALA A 36 -1.02 9.82 -7.04
CA ALA A 36 -0.54 9.66 -8.41
C ALA A 36 -0.70 10.93 -9.24
N ALA A 37 -1.74 11.73 -9.01
CA ALA A 37 -1.93 13.00 -9.73
C ALA A 37 -0.80 14.00 -9.47
N PHE A 38 -0.21 13.98 -8.27
CA PHE A 38 0.90 14.85 -7.90
C PHE A 38 2.27 14.23 -8.20
N GLU A 39 2.44 12.95 -7.89
CA GLU A 39 3.75 12.29 -7.95
C GLU A 39 4.07 11.70 -9.34
N LYS A 40 3.06 11.23 -10.08
CA LYS A 40 3.21 10.37 -11.27
C LYS A 40 2.15 10.69 -12.34
N PRO A 41 2.19 11.88 -12.94
CA PRO A 41 1.19 12.32 -13.90
C PRO A 41 1.07 11.39 -15.12
N GLU A 42 2.14 10.65 -15.47
CA GLU A 42 2.16 9.66 -16.54
C GLU A 42 1.20 8.49 -16.33
N LEU A 43 0.78 8.21 -15.09
CA LEU A 43 -0.16 7.14 -14.77
C LEU A 43 -1.63 7.56 -14.94
N LEU A 44 -1.92 8.86 -14.99
CA LEU A 44 -3.29 9.38 -14.86
C LEU A 44 -4.22 8.89 -15.96
N ASP A 45 -3.77 8.92 -17.21
CA ASP A 45 -4.58 8.46 -18.34
C ASP A 45 -4.92 6.97 -18.23
N GLY A 46 -3.95 6.16 -17.79
CA GLY A 46 -4.18 4.73 -17.52
C GLY A 46 -5.14 4.50 -16.34
N LEU A 47 -5.04 5.31 -15.28
CA LEU A 47 -5.93 5.25 -14.12
C LEU A 47 -7.37 5.63 -14.48
N VAL A 48 -7.57 6.67 -15.29
CA VAL A 48 -8.90 7.07 -15.79
C VAL A 48 -9.52 5.94 -16.60
N ARG A 49 -8.78 5.38 -17.57
CA ARG A 49 -9.25 4.24 -18.37
C ARG A 49 -9.57 3.02 -17.50
N LEU A 50 -8.74 2.75 -16.49
CA LEU A 50 -8.97 1.65 -15.57
C LEU A 50 -10.24 1.87 -14.73
N LYS A 51 -10.44 3.08 -14.20
CA LYS A 51 -11.62 3.46 -13.41
C LYS A 51 -12.91 3.31 -14.22
N THR A 52 -12.90 3.73 -15.48
CA THR A 52 -14.04 3.54 -16.39
C THR A 52 -14.33 2.06 -16.64
N ALA A 53 -13.30 1.23 -16.84
CA ALA A 53 -13.48 -0.19 -17.14
C ALA A 53 -13.90 -1.03 -15.92
N MET A 54 -13.41 -0.69 -14.73
CA MET A 54 -13.74 -1.39 -13.48
C MET A 54 -15.06 -0.92 -12.86
N GLY A 55 -15.42 0.34 -13.07
CA GLY A 55 -16.45 1.03 -12.31
C GLY A 55 -15.91 1.59 -10.99
N GLU A 56 -16.52 2.68 -10.53
CA GLU A 56 -16.03 3.48 -9.41
C GLU A 56 -15.92 2.70 -8.10
N ALA A 57 -16.90 1.84 -7.79
CA ALA A 57 -16.91 1.05 -6.56
C ALA A 57 -15.76 0.04 -6.50
N ASP A 58 -15.49 -0.67 -7.60
CA ASP A 58 -14.39 -1.64 -7.67
C ASP A 58 -13.03 -0.93 -7.73
N PHE A 59 -12.94 0.24 -8.40
CA PHE A 59 -11.72 1.05 -8.40
C PHE A 59 -11.37 1.57 -7.00
N GLU A 60 -12.35 2.11 -6.28
CA GLU A 60 -12.18 2.58 -4.90
C GLU A 60 -11.76 1.44 -3.96
N LYS A 61 -12.28 0.24 -4.19
CA LYS A 61 -11.97 -0.93 -3.36
C LYS A 61 -10.61 -1.55 -3.65
N TYR A 62 -10.16 -1.58 -4.90
CA TYR A 62 -8.98 -2.36 -5.29
C TYR A 62 -7.77 -1.52 -5.73
N ILE A 63 -7.98 -0.29 -6.23
CA ILE A 63 -6.90 0.56 -6.75
C ILE A 63 -6.50 1.63 -5.76
N ASN A 64 -7.46 2.31 -5.14
CA ASN A 64 -7.14 3.38 -4.18
C ASN A 64 -6.39 2.92 -2.91
N PRO A 65 -6.55 1.68 -2.41
CA PRO A 65 -5.75 1.14 -1.31
C PRO A 65 -4.32 0.75 -1.67
N LEU A 66 -3.93 0.80 -2.94
CA LEU A 66 -2.59 0.37 -3.36
C LEU A 66 -1.51 1.25 -2.75
N GLU A 67 -0.40 0.63 -2.39
CA GLU A 67 0.77 1.34 -1.87
C GLU A 67 1.41 2.14 -2.99
N ASN A 68 1.61 1.50 -4.15
CA ASN A 68 2.28 2.12 -5.29
C ASN A 68 1.98 1.44 -6.64
N ILE A 69 2.10 2.21 -7.72
CA ILE A 69 2.17 1.71 -9.10
C ILE A 69 3.38 2.36 -9.79
N ASN A 70 4.16 1.57 -10.51
CA ASN A 70 5.26 2.04 -11.36
C ASN A 70 5.10 1.50 -12.78
N ILE A 71 5.34 2.34 -13.77
CA ILE A 71 5.35 1.96 -15.18
C ILE A 71 6.75 2.16 -15.77
N SER A 72 7.20 1.21 -16.60
CA SER A 72 8.45 1.32 -17.34
C SER A 72 8.33 0.57 -18.66
N GLY A 73 8.35 1.32 -19.77
CA GLY A 73 8.12 0.77 -21.11
C GLY A 73 6.79 0.02 -21.18
N SER A 74 6.85 -1.28 -21.54
CA SER A 74 5.67 -2.15 -21.63
C SER A 74 5.44 -3.01 -20.37
N SER A 75 6.00 -2.60 -19.23
CA SER A 75 5.89 -3.31 -17.95
C SER A 75 5.31 -2.42 -16.85
N LEU A 76 4.43 -3.01 -16.04
CA LEU A 76 3.80 -2.37 -14.88
C LEU A 76 4.09 -3.18 -13.61
N LEU A 77 4.49 -2.49 -12.55
CA LEU A 77 4.66 -3.04 -11.21
C LEU A 77 3.62 -2.43 -10.27
N ILE A 78 2.84 -3.28 -9.62
CA ILE A 78 1.81 -2.88 -8.65
C ILE A 78 2.21 -3.42 -7.27
N LEU A 79 2.27 -2.53 -6.28
CA LEU A 79 2.46 -2.85 -4.87
C LEU A 79 1.11 -2.79 -4.16
N ALA A 80 0.57 -3.96 -3.83
CA ALA A 80 -0.74 -4.10 -3.21
C ALA A 80 -0.70 -4.07 -1.67
N GLY A 81 0.44 -4.33 -1.05
CA GLY A 81 0.61 -4.42 0.41
C GLY A 81 -0.08 -5.63 1.08
N ALA A 82 -1.24 -6.06 0.58
CA ALA A 82 -2.02 -7.18 1.11
C ALA A 82 -2.17 -8.32 0.09
N GLU A 83 -1.92 -9.55 0.51
CA GLU A 83 -1.97 -10.73 -0.38
C GLU A 83 -3.37 -11.01 -0.93
N LYS A 84 -4.43 -10.75 -0.14
CA LYS A 84 -5.82 -10.85 -0.62
C LYS A 84 -6.09 -9.87 -1.78
N LEU A 85 -5.53 -8.67 -1.69
CA LEU A 85 -5.68 -7.65 -2.72
C LEU A 85 -4.91 -8.05 -3.99
N ARG A 86 -3.66 -8.51 -3.84
CA ARG A 86 -2.89 -9.10 -4.95
C ARG A 86 -3.67 -10.20 -5.67
N THR A 87 -4.23 -11.14 -4.91
CA THR A 87 -4.97 -12.26 -5.48
C THR A 87 -6.15 -11.78 -6.33
N ALA A 88 -6.96 -10.84 -5.82
CA ALA A 88 -8.09 -10.28 -6.54
C ALA A 88 -7.65 -9.54 -7.83
N LEU A 89 -6.56 -8.77 -7.77
CA LEU A 89 -6.04 -8.04 -8.93
C LEU A 89 -5.55 -9.00 -10.01
N VAL A 90 -4.81 -10.05 -9.64
CA VAL A 90 -4.30 -11.03 -10.59
C VAL A 90 -5.42 -11.90 -11.18
N SER A 91 -6.37 -12.35 -10.36
CA SER A 91 -7.40 -13.29 -10.81
C SER A 91 -8.50 -12.65 -11.66
N ARG A 92 -8.91 -11.41 -11.34
CA ARG A 92 -10.07 -10.77 -11.96
C ARG A 92 -9.70 -9.59 -12.85
N TRP A 93 -8.71 -8.80 -12.46
CA TRP A 93 -8.48 -7.48 -13.05
C TRP A 93 -7.27 -7.39 -13.97
N LEU A 94 -6.41 -8.41 -13.98
CA LEU A 94 -5.15 -8.40 -14.75
C LEU A 94 -5.34 -8.05 -16.24
N PRO A 95 -6.34 -8.61 -16.98
CA PRO A 95 -6.53 -8.25 -18.38
C PRO A 95 -6.95 -6.79 -18.57
N VAL A 96 -7.80 -6.28 -17.68
CA VAL A 96 -8.30 -4.90 -17.71
C VAL A 96 -7.17 -3.91 -17.40
N ILE A 97 -6.32 -4.24 -16.41
CA ILE A 97 -5.13 -3.44 -16.07
C ILE A 97 -4.17 -3.37 -17.25
N LYS A 98 -3.89 -4.49 -17.92
CA LYS A 98 -3.03 -4.51 -19.12
C LYS A 98 -3.57 -3.60 -20.22
N ALA A 99 -4.87 -3.69 -20.50
CA ALA A 99 -5.52 -2.86 -21.51
C ALA A 99 -5.51 -1.37 -21.13
N ALA A 100 -5.82 -1.04 -19.88
CA ALA A 100 -5.87 0.34 -19.40
C ALA A 100 -4.50 1.04 -19.48
N PHE A 101 -3.42 0.35 -19.14
CA PHE A 101 -2.06 0.92 -19.19
C PHE A 101 -1.32 0.64 -20.50
N ASN A 102 -1.92 -0.08 -21.45
CA ASN A 102 -1.28 -0.52 -22.70
C ASN A 102 0.07 -1.22 -22.49
N VAL A 103 0.11 -2.15 -21.52
CA VAL A 103 1.30 -2.90 -21.12
C VAL A 103 1.15 -4.39 -21.41
N VAL A 104 2.25 -5.05 -21.77
CA VAL A 104 2.27 -6.50 -22.01
C VAL A 104 2.45 -7.25 -20.69
N ASN A 105 3.30 -6.72 -19.81
CA ASN A 105 3.70 -7.36 -18.57
C ASN A 105 3.17 -6.59 -17.36
N VAL A 106 2.51 -7.30 -16.45
CA VAL A 106 2.05 -6.73 -15.17
C VAL A 106 2.50 -7.68 -14.08
N ARG A 107 3.26 -7.15 -13.12
CA ARG A 107 3.64 -7.86 -11.90
C ARG A 107 2.93 -7.21 -10.72
N VAL A 108 2.16 -8.01 -9.98
CA VAL A 108 1.52 -7.57 -8.75
C VAL A 108 2.25 -8.22 -7.58
N VAL A 109 2.78 -7.39 -6.69
CA VAL A 109 3.44 -7.79 -5.45
C VAL A 109 2.49 -7.54 -4.30
N GLY A 110 2.23 -8.59 -3.55
CA GLY A 110 1.42 -8.55 -2.34
C GLY A 110 2.36 -8.59 -1.13
N GLY A 111 1.79 -8.41 0.04
CA GLY A 111 2.49 -8.54 1.29
C GLY A 111 1.70 -9.38 2.28
N GLY A 112 2.44 -10.14 3.08
CA GLY A 112 2.01 -10.57 4.41
C GLY A 112 2.25 -9.44 5.40
N ARG A 113 1.41 -9.32 6.43
CA ARG A 113 1.62 -8.36 7.54
C ARG A 113 3.06 -8.51 8.05
N GLY A 114 3.89 -7.47 7.87
CA GLY A 114 5.29 -7.45 8.35
C GLY A 114 6.35 -7.99 7.38
N GLY A 115 6.07 -8.12 6.09
CA GLY A 115 7.09 -8.48 5.08
C GLY A 115 7.49 -9.96 5.06
N VAL A 116 6.72 -10.83 5.73
CA VAL A 116 7.07 -12.26 5.91
C VAL A 116 6.81 -13.10 4.65
N ASP A 117 5.88 -12.69 3.78
CA ASP A 117 5.44 -13.53 2.64
C ASP A 117 5.92 -13.05 1.27
N ALA A 118 6.90 -12.13 1.21
CA ALA A 118 7.47 -11.68 -0.06
C ALA A 118 8.64 -12.58 -0.51
N TYR A 119 8.39 -13.86 -0.74
CA TYR A 119 9.34 -14.79 -1.38
C TYR A 119 8.65 -15.67 -2.42
#